data_AF-A0A8T4Q440-F1
#
_entry.id   AF-A0A8T4Q440-F1
#
_cell.length_a   1.000
_cell.length_b   1.000
_cell.length_c   1.000
_cell.angle_alpha   90.00
_cell.angle_beta   90.00
_cell.angle_gamma   90.00
#
_symmetry.space_group_name_H-M   'P 1'
#
loop_
_entity.id
_entity.type
_entity.pdbx_description
1 polymer ?
#
loop_
_entity_poly.entity_id
_entity_poly.type
_entity_poly.pdbx_seq_one_letter_code
_entity_poly.pdbx_strand_id
1 'polypeptide(L)'
;MTRDRTLSRKAQNWGMDVMIGIGIFVLGLGLFFYIVDKKSDDDNVSELLRETEKMSQAMVASEININNPCAFIIGNKIDKLKLEQCSQDYPYSKILLGIRNDYCVYFVDKDGNLINISAVTNKYGIGFGSTDINYTVLDEFGIPQGAVPCST
;
A
#
# COMPACT_ATOMS: atom_id res chain seq x y z
N MET A 1 28.85 28.87 -69.07
CA MET A 1 28.88 29.03 -67.60
C MET A 1 27.56 28.49 -67.04
N THR A 2 27.46 27.17 -66.93
CA THR A 2 26.24 26.45 -66.53
C THR A 2 26.31 26.18 -65.03
N ARG A 3 25.42 26.83 -64.28
CA ARG A 3 25.39 26.82 -62.81
C ARG A 3 24.74 25.52 -62.33
N ASP A 4 25.54 24.68 -61.70
CA ASP A 4 25.15 23.38 -61.15
C ASP A 4 24.09 23.55 -60.04
N ARG A 5 22.85 23.14 -60.30
CA ARG A 5 21.69 23.21 -59.39
C ARG A 5 21.34 21.84 -58.76
N THR A 6 22.29 20.91 -58.69
CA THR A 6 22.00 19.54 -58.22
C THR A 6 22.24 19.32 -56.73
N LEU A 7 23.02 20.19 -56.06
CA LEU A 7 23.34 20.07 -54.63
C LEU A 7 22.17 20.38 -53.68
N SER A 8 21.20 21.20 -54.09
CA SER A 8 20.12 21.65 -53.20
C SER A 8 19.04 20.59 -52.92
N ARG A 9 18.87 19.59 -53.79
CA ARG A 9 17.82 18.56 -53.63
C ARG A 9 18.21 17.46 -52.64
N LYS A 10 19.51 17.14 -52.50
CA LYS A 10 19.97 16.10 -51.56
C LYS A 10 19.97 16.58 -50.10
N ALA A 11 20.20 17.87 -49.86
CA ALA A 11 20.16 18.44 -48.51
C ALA A 11 18.73 18.54 -47.94
N GLN A 12 17.71 18.71 -48.79
CA GLN A 12 16.31 18.78 -48.36
C GLN A 12 15.76 17.45 -47.82
N ASN A 13 16.17 16.31 -48.39
CA ASN A 13 15.67 15.01 -47.95
C ASN A 13 16.16 14.64 -46.54
N TRP A 14 17.39 15.03 -46.19
CA TRP A 14 17.95 14.79 -44.86
C TRP A 14 17.18 15.49 -43.74
N GLY A 15 16.73 16.72 -43.97
CA GLY A 15 15.94 17.46 -42.97
C GLY A 15 14.55 16.86 -42.75
N MET A 16 13.94 16.29 -43.80
CA MET A 16 12.61 15.68 -43.71
C MET A 16 12.64 14.37 -42.91
N ASP A 17 13.65 13.54 -43.10
CA ASP A 17 13.80 12.29 -42.34
C ASP A 17 14.04 12.56 -40.84
N VAL A 18 14.81 13.59 -40.51
CA VAL A 18 15.03 14.02 -39.11
C VAL A 18 13.73 14.50 -38.47
N MET A 19 12.92 15.29 -39.19
CA MET A 19 11.62 15.76 -38.67
C MET A 19 10.63 14.61 -38.46
N ILE A 20 10.59 13.63 -39.37
CA ILE A 20 9.76 12.43 -39.22
C ILE A 20 10.22 11.61 -38.00
N GLY A 21 11.54 11.43 -37.84
CA GLY A 21 12.11 10.73 -36.70
C GLY A 21 11.76 11.39 -35.36
N ILE A 22 11.87 12.72 -35.27
CA ILE A 22 11.46 13.49 -34.08
C ILE A 22 9.96 13.33 -33.83
N GLY A 23 9.12 13.39 -34.87
CA GLY A 23 7.68 13.22 -34.74
C GLY A 23 7.30 11.85 -34.16
N ILE A 24 7.89 10.77 -34.69
CA ILE A 24 7.67 9.41 -34.18
C ILE A 24 8.16 9.30 -32.73
N PHE A 25 9.31 9.90 -32.40
CA PHE A 25 9.87 9.87 -31.06
C PHE A 25 8.98 10.59 -30.03
N VAL A 26 8.50 11.79 -30.35
CA VAL A 26 7.60 12.56 -29.47
C VAL A 26 6.27 11.83 -29.28
N LEU A 27 5.73 11.22 -30.34
CA LEU A 27 4.49 10.46 -30.28
C LEU A 27 4.66 9.18 -29.44
N GLY A 28 5.80 8.49 -29.60
CA GLY A 28 6.17 7.35 -28.77
C GLY A 28 6.33 7.71 -27.29
N LEU A 29 7.00 8.83 -26.98
CA LEU A 29 7.11 9.35 -25.62
C LEU A 29 5.74 9.72 -25.03
N GLY A 30 4.88 10.35 -25.82
CA GLY A 30 3.51 10.69 -25.41
C GLY A 30 2.70 9.45 -25.03
N LEU A 31 2.76 8.40 -25.85
CA LEU A 31 2.12 7.11 -25.55
C LEU A 31 2.72 6.43 -24.32
N PHE A 32 4.04 6.48 -24.16
CA PHE A 32 4.72 5.93 -22.99
C PHE A 32 4.25 6.62 -21.71
N PHE A 33 4.29 7.95 -21.67
CA PHE A 33 3.82 8.71 -20.49
C PHE A 33 2.34 8.48 -20.23
N TYR A 34 1.50 8.39 -21.27
CA TYR A 34 0.08 8.07 -21.11
C TYR A 34 -0.15 6.70 -20.45
N ILE A 35 0.62 5.68 -20.84
CA ILE A 35 0.52 4.33 -20.24
C ILE A 35 1.04 4.33 -18.79
N VAL A 36 2.15 5.04 -18.52
CA VAL A 36 2.72 5.14 -17.17
C VAL A 36 1.77 5.87 -16.24
N ASP A 37 1.23 7.01 -16.66
CA ASP A 37 0.29 7.81 -15.87
C ASP A 37 -0.98 7.02 -15.52
N LYS A 38 -1.53 6.27 -16.48
CA LYS A 38 -2.65 5.34 -16.26
C LYS A 38 -2.35 4.21 -15.28
N LYS A 39 -1.07 3.89 -15.04
CA LYS A 39 -0.66 2.74 -14.22
C LYS A 39 -0.08 3.15 -12.85
N SER A 40 0.29 4.42 -12.66
CA SER A 40 1.24 4.76 -11.60
C SER A 40 0.67 5.19 -10.26
N ASP A 41 -0.63 5.51 -10.07
CA ASP A 41 -1.01 6.09 -8.77
C ASP A 41 -2.37 5.68 -8.18
N ASP A 42 -3.44 5.62 -8.97
CA ASP A 42 -4.78 5.42 -8.36
C ASP A 42 -5.06 3.99 -7.89
N ASP A 43 -4.51 2.96 -8.55
CA ASP A 43 -4.89 1.57 -8.25
C ASP A 43 -4.38 1.10 -6.88
N ASN A 44 -3.15 1.45 -6.48
CA ASN A 44 -2.56 0.91 -5.25
C ASN A 44 -3.13 1.55 -3.99
N VAL A 45 -3.27 2.89 -3.96
CA VAL A 45 -3.81 3.59 -2.78
C VAL A 45 -5.30 3.28 -2.61
N SER A 46 -6.06 3.26 -3.71
CA SER A 46 -7.47 2.88 -3.64
C SER A 46 -7.67 1.42 -3.23
N GLU A 47 -6.79 0.51 -3.66
CA GLU A 47 -6.81 -0.89 -3.20
C GLU A 47 -6.49 -1.00 -1.70
N LEU A 48 -5.46 -0.30 -1.21
CA LEU A 48 -5.10 -0.27 0.21
C LEU A 48 -6.24 0.27 1.08
N LEU A 49 -6.88 1.36 0.66
CA LEU A 49 -8.04 1.93 1.37
C LEU A 49 -9.22 0.95 1.39
N ARG A 50 -9.51 0.30 0.27
CA ARG A 50 -10.55 -0.71 0.18
C ARG A 50 -10.26 -1.94 1.06
N GLU A 51 -8.99 -2.36 1.15
CA GLU A 51 -8.58 -3.44 2.04
C GLU A 51 -8.68 -3.03 3.52
N THR A 52 -8.34 -1.78 3.84
CA THR A 52 -8.49 -1.24 5.21
C THR A 52 -9.95 -1.22 5.64
N GLU A 53 -10.87 -0.83 4.75
CA GLU A 53 -12.30 -0.86 5.02
C GLU A 53 -12.80 -2.29 5.28
N LYS A 54 -12.42 -3.26 4.44
CA LYS A 54 -12.76 -4.68 4.62
C LYS A 54 -12.22 -5.24 5.94
N MET A 55 -10.97 -4.92 6.25
CA MET A 55 -10.31 -5.34 7.49
C MET A 55 -11.05 -4.78 8.71
N SER A 56 -11.41 -3.49 8.70
CA SER A 56 -12.19 -2.86 9.76
C SER A 56 -13.56 -3.53 9.94
N GLN A 57 -14.25 -3.86 8.83
CA GLN A 57 -15.55 -4.54 8.89
C GLN A 57 -15.43 -5.99 9.37
N ALA A 58 -14.35 -6.69 9.01
CA ALA A 58 -14.10 -8.06 9.43
C ALA A 58 -13.78 -8.17 10.92
N MET A 59 -13.20 -7.13 11.53
CA MET A 59 -12.86 -7.10 12.96
C MET A 59 -14.06 -6.86 13.88
N VAL A 60 -15.10 -6.18 13.39
CA VAL A 60 -16.30 -5.87 14.16
C VAL A 60 -17.28 -7.03 14.07
N ALA A 61 -17.62 -7.60 15.22
CA ALA A 61 -18.63 -8.64 15.31
C ALA A 61 -20.01 -8.07 14.93
N SER A 62 -20.58 -8.69 13.93
CA SER A 62 -21.91 -8.45 13.37
C SER A 62 -22.64 -9.79 13.25
N GLU A 63 -23.94 -9.74 12.97
CA GLU A 63 -24.74 -10.94 12.76
C GLU A 63 -24.20 -11.83 11.62
N ILE A 64 -23.47 -11.24 10.66
CA ILE A 64 -22.97 -11.92 9.47
C ILE A 64 -21.64 -12.64 9.73
N ASN A 65 -20.79 -12.13 10.63
CA ASN A 65 -19.43 -12.62 10.86
C ASN A 65 -19.17 -13.09 12.30
N ILE A 66 -20.22 -13.40 13.07
CA ILE A 66 -20.09 -13.77 14.49
C ILE A 66 -19.18 -14.99 14.73
N ASN A 67 -19.08 -15.89 13.74
CA ASN A 67 -18.22 -17.07 13.76
C ASN A 67 -16.80 -16.82 13.23
N ASN A 68 -16.51 -15.62 12.72
CA ASN A 68 -15.16 -15.25 12.30
C ASN A 68 -14.29 -15.04 13.56
N PRO A 69 -13.18 -15.79 13.73
CA PRO A 69 -12.30 -15.61 14.89
C PRO A 69 -11.57 -14.26 14.85
N CYS A 70 -11.48 -13.60 13.68
CA CYS A 70 -10.99 -12.23 13.58
C CYS A 70 -12.04 -11.16 13.90
N ALA A 71 -13.30 -11.50 14.12
CA ALA A 71 -14.33 -10.58 14.60
C ALA A 71 -14.27 -10.42 16.13
N PHE A 72 -13.16 -9.85 16.63
CA PHE A 72 -12.85 -9.72 18.06
C PHE A 72 -13.38 -8.43 18.70
N ILE A 73 -13.91 -7.47 17.94
CA ILE A 73 -14.53 -6.25 18.48
C ILE A 73 -16.03 -6.49 18.64
N ILE A 74 -16.52 -6.61 19.88
CA ILE A 74 -17.94 -6.84 20.20
C ILE A 74 -18.50 -5.60 20.91
N GLY A 75 -19.23 -4.77 20.16
CA GLY A 75 -19.65 -3.45 20.62
C GLY A 75 -18.44 -2.58 20.95
N ASN A 76 -18.32 -2.13 22.21
CA ASN A 76 -17.18 -1.34 22.69
C ASN A 76 -16.16 -2.17 23.50
N LYS A 77 -16.13 -3.48 23.28
CA LYS A 77 -15.23 -4.40 24.00
C LYS A 77 -14.45 -5.27 23.04
N ILE A 78 -13.27 -5.71 23.49
CA ILE A 78 -12.42 -6.66 22.79
C ILE A 78 -12.63 -8.04 23.42
N ASP A 79 -12.97 -9.03 22.61
CA ASP A 79 -12.95 -10.44 22.98
C ASP A 79 -11.51 -10.95 22.89
N LYS A 80 -10.90 -11.19 24.05
CA LYS A 80 -9.50 -11.59 24.16
C LYS A 80 -9.22 -12.94 23.52
N LEU A 81 -10.16 -13.89 23.60
CA LEU A 81 -9.98 -15.23 23.04
C LEU A 81 -9.98 -15.18 21.52
N LYS A 82 -10.89 -14.39 20.94
CA LYS A 82 -10.93 -14.16 19.49
C LYS A 82 -9.70 -13.41 19.00
N LEU A 83 -9.26 -12.39 19.75
CA LEU A 83 -8.03 -11.66 19.43
C LEU A 83 -6.82 -12.59 19.42
N GLU A 84 -6.67 -13.44 20.44
CA GLU A 84 -5.63 -14.45 20.50
C GLU A 84 -5.70 -15.39 19.28
N GLN A 85 -6.88 -15.96 19.00
CA GLN A 85 -7.09 -16.85 17.85
C GLN A 85 -6.75 -16.20 16.50
N CYS A 86 -7.21 -14.96 16.27
CA CYS A 86 -6.89 -14.20 15.06
C CYS A 86 -5.39 -13.88 14.97
N SER A 87 -4.72 -13.70 16.10
CA SER A 87 -3.29 -13.34 16.11
C SER A 87 -2.35 -14.54 15.91
N GLN A 88 -2.79 -15.78 16.11
CA GLN A 88 -1.92 -16.98 16.06
C GLN A 88 -1.29 -17.19 14.68
N ASP A 89 -2.11 -17.24 13.63
CA ASP A 89 -1.68 -17.57 12.26
C ASP A 89 -1.89 -16.36 11.34
N TYR A 90 -0.79 -15.71 10.96
CA TYR A 90 -0.81 -14.49 10.12
C TYR A 90 -1.30 -14.75 8.68
N PRO A 91 -0.83 -15.78 7.96
CA PRO A 91 -1.44 -16.15 6.69
C PRO A 91 -2.95 -16.40 6.77
N TYR A 92 -3.41 -17.09 7.82
CA TYR A 92 -4.83 -17.39 8.00
C TYR A 92 -5.65 -16.15 8.35
N SER A 93 -5.11 -15.28 9.21
CA SER A 93 -5.78 -14.02 9.57
C SER A 93 -5.93 -13.08 8.38
N LYS A 94 -4.98 -13.03 7.43
CA LYS A 94 -5.13 -12.29 6.17
C LYS A 94 -6.36 -12.75 5.37
N ILE A 95 -6.59 -14.06 5.30
CA ILE A 95 -7.74 -14.64 4.61
C ILE A 95 -9.04 -14.23 5.33
N LEU A 96 -9.07 -14.33 6.66
CA LEU A 96 -10.23 -13.99 7.48
C LEU A 96 -10.57 -12.49 7.49
N LEU A 97 -9.56 -11.63 7.37
CA LEU A 97 -9.70 -10.19 7.25
C LEU A 97 -9.99 -9.75 5.81
N GLY A 98 -9.84 -10.64 4.82
CA GLY A 98 -10.14 -10.37 3.42
C GLY A 98 -9.14 -9.43 2.75
N ILE A 99 -7.88 -9.45 3.19
CA ILE A 99 -6.80 -8.57 2.74
C ILE A 99 -5.66 -9.37 2.12
N ARG A 100 -4.97 -8.76 1.15
CA ARG A 100 -3.81 -9.35 0.47
C ARG A 100 -2.52 -8.71 0.92
N ASN A 101 -2.56 -7.42 1.18
CA ASN A 101 -1.41 -6.66 1.63
C ASN A 101 -1.03 -7.02 3.08
N ASP A 102 0.19 -6.65 3.44
CA ASP A 102 0.64 -6.81 4.79
C ASP A 102 0.03 -5.75 5.71
N TYR A 103 -0.20 -6.13 6.96
CA TYR A 103 -0.90 -5.30 7.92
C TYR A 103 -0.27 -5.39 9.31
N CYS A 104 -0.54 -4.37 10.12
CA CYS A 104 -0.21 -4.34 11.54
C CYS A 104 -1.40 -3.83 12.35
N VAL A 105 -1.85 -4.59 13.34
CA VAL A 105 -2.90 -4.18 14.28
C VAL A 105 -2.27 -3.92 15.63
N TYR A 106 -2.46 -2.72 16.14
CA TYR A 106 -2.05 -2.30 17.48
C TYR A 106 -3.18 -1.50 18.12
N PHE A 107 -3.13 -1.36 19.44
CA PHE A 107 -4.13 -0.63 20.21
C PHE A 107 -3.50 0.62 20.80
N VAL A 108 -4.26 1.71 20.75
CA VAL A 108 -3.87 3.01 21.30
C VAL A 108 -4.90 3.42 22.34
N ASP A 109 -4.47 3.95 23.46
CA ASP A 109 -5.36 4.53 24.47
C ASP A 109 -5.84 5.94 24.07
N LYS A 110 -6.67 6.53 24.92
CA LYS A 110 -7.21 7.88 24.73
C LYS A 110 -6.15 8.99 24.72
N ASP A 111 -4.99 8.72 25.32
CA ASP A 111 -3.89 9.67 25.50
C ASP A 111 -2.82 9.46 24.41
N GLY A 112 -3.05 8.54 23.46
CA GLY A 112 -2.13 8.25 22.36
C GLY A 112 -1.08 7.18 22.67
N ASN A 113 -1.13 6.54 23.84
CA ASN A 113 -0.14 5.53 24.22
C ASN A 113 -0.48 4.16 23.65
N LEU A 114 0.55 3.42 23.23
CA LEU A 114 0.43 2.05 22.77
C LEU A 114 0.08 1.11 23.94
N ILE A 115 -0.97 0.32 23.76
CA ILE A 115 -1.39 -0.70 24.73
C ILE A 115 -0.67 -2.01 24.40
N ASN A 116 0.08 -2.53 25.38
CA ASN A 116 0.75 -3.81 25.22
C ASN A 116 -0.26 -4.97 25.20
N ILE A 117 -0.31 -5.70 24.09
CA ILE A 117 -1.16 -6.89 23.90
C ILE A 117 -0.39 -8.22 23.88
N SER A 118 0.92 -8.21 24.15
CA SER A 118 1.78 -9.40 24.08
C SER A 118 1.32 -10.52 25.01
N ALA A 119 0.72 -10.17 26.15
CA ALA A 119 0.16 -11.12 27.10
C ALA A 119 -1.07 -11.87 26.57
N VAL A 120 -1.77 -11.33 25.56
CA VAL A 120 -2.95 -11.94 24.96
C VAL A 120 -2.58 -12.68 23.66
N THR A 121 -1.71 -12.10 22.84
CA THR A 121 -1.33 -12.69 21.55
C THR A 121 -0.18 -13.69 21.66
N ASN A 122 0.53 -13.71 22.79
CA ASN A 122 1.79 -14.42 22.98
C ASN A 122 2.84 -14.06 21.90
N LYS A 123 2.75 -12.86 21.33
CA LYS A 123 3.69 -12.27 20.37
C LYS A 123 4.31 -11.02 20.96
N TYR A 124 5.62 -10.87 20.86
CA TYR A 124 6.29 -9.65 21.32
C TYR A 124 6.23 -8.60 20.21
N GLY A 125 6.18 -7.32 20.59
CA GLY A 125 5.95 -6.21 19.66
C GLY A 125 4.85 -5.28 20.16
N ILE A 126 4.45 -4.33 19.33
CA ILE A 126 3.36 -3.38 19.64
C ILE A 126 1.97 -3.97 19.34
N GLY A 127 1.92 -5.09 18.62
CA GLY A 127 0.71 -5.55 17.97
C GLY A 127 0.79 -6.99 17.46
N PHE A 128 -0.03 -7.28 16.45
CA PHE A 128 0.07 -8.49 15.66
C PHE A 128 -0.08 -8.16 14.17
N GLY A 129 0.64 -8.90 13.32
CA GLY A 129 0.69 -8.62 11.89
C GLY A 129 2.01 -9.07 11.27
N SER A 130 2.40 -8.43 10.18
CA SER A 130 3.67 -8.70 9.51
C SER A 130 4.87 -8.30 10.37
N THR A 131 5.89 -9.16 10.42
CA THR A 131 7.20 -8.87 11.04
C THR A 131 7.99 -7.82 10.26
N ASP A 132 7.62 -7.58 9.00
CA ASP A 132 8.33 -6.67 8.10
C ASP A 132 7.85 -5.22 8.24
N ILE A 133 6.79 -4.99 9.02
CA ILE A 133 6.23 -3.66 9.29
C ILE A 133 6.77 -3.14 10.61
N ASN A 134 7.40 -1.96 10.54
CA ASN A 134 7.86 -1.21 11.71
C ASN A 134 6.99 0.03 11.92
N TYR A 135 6.64 0.30 13.18
CA TYR A 135 5.95 1.51 13.59
C TYR A 135 6.96 2.53 14.10
N THR A 136 6.91 3.75 13.56
CA THR A 136 7.73 4.86 14.04
C THR A 136 7.02 5.54 15.19
N VAL A 137 7.62 5.49 16.38
CA VAL A 137 7.14 6.23 17.55
C VAL A 137 7.52 7.69 17.38
N LEU A 138 6.53 8.56 17.43
CA LEU A 138 6.69 10.01 17.37
C LEU A 138 6.54 10.60 18.77
N ASP A 139 7.28 11.66 19.08
CA ASP A 139 7.05 12.46 20.29
C ASP A 139 5.90 13.45 20.12
N GLU A 140 5.66 14.25 21.17
CA GLU A 140 4.63 15.30 21.21
C GLU A 140 4.80 16.40 20.14
N PHE A 141 5.97 16.50 19.52
CA PHE A 141 6.26 17.43 18.42
C PHE A 141 6.26 16.75 17.04
N GLY A 142 5.90 15.46 16.98
CA GLY A 142 5.91 14.69 15.73
C GLY A 142 7.29 14.27 15.27
N ILE A 143 8.31 14.34 16.14
CA ILE A 143 9.68 13.96 15.81
C ILE A 143 9.86 12.46 16.08
N PRO A 144 10.45 11.69 15.15
CA PRO A 144 10.66 10.26 15.33
C PRO A 144 11.69 9.97 16.43
N GLN A 145 11.25 9.21 17.45
CA GLN A 145 12.06 8.78 18.59
C GLN A 145 12.65 7.37 18.39
N GLY A 146 12.00 6.53 17.56
CA GLY A 146 12.46 5.19 17.27
C GLY A 146 11.48 4.40 16.43
N ALA A 147 11.89 3.19 16.02
CA ALA A 147 11.04 2.25 15.30
C ALA A 147 10.86 0.97 16.12
N VAL A 148 9.64 0.47 16.21
CA VAL A 148 9.30 -0.76 16.94
C VAL A 148 8.62 -1.73 15.98
N PRO A 149 9.02 -3.01 15.94
CA PRO A 149 8.39 -3.99 15.06
C PRO A 149 6.93 -4.23 15.46
N CYS A 150 6.09 -4.51 14.46
CA CYS A 150 4.69 -4.86 14.70
C CYS A 150 4.57 -6.12 15.57
N SER A 151 5.32 -7.15 15.18
CA SER A 151 5.38 -8.46 15.84
C SER A 151 6.79 -9.03 15.68
N THR A 152 7.20 -9.87 16.62
CA THR A 152 8.43 -10.69 16.58
C THR A 152 8.13 -12.13 16.94
#